data_AF-A0A1G2E280-F1
#
_entry.id   AF-A0A1G2E280-F1
#
_cell.length_a   1.000
_cell.length_b   1.000
_cell.length_c   1.000
_cell.angle_alpha   90.00
_cell.angle_beta   90.00
_cell.angle_gamma   90.00
#
_symmetry.space_group_name_H-M   'P 1'
#
loop_
_entity.id
_entity.type
_entity.pdbx_description
1 polymer ?
#
loop_
_entity_poly.entity_id
_entity_poly.type
_entity_poly.pdbx_seq_one_letter_code
_entity_poly.pdbx_strand_id
1 'polypeptide(L)'
;MLRKQTLTVTELKSLILARFNADKSKQVKLQVRLQQEFGNEVEEKKPEDIAIENKFADLTSGVLARRLKRNRRATPLLSSRDFVRFVLPMISEIAKKEGNQLEVEERKMLEKLVKTMFENLSEIMYTMIPPRKNIYEEYWRWVTTVLDLAAERGVLPIELLTLEEATDEITRRMFTKRQFIALCKRTLNKFMDADVLKKSIIQPILDMVAEGDEEERRELEKEIEVEIMPQLRENVEKSKAVINTFFGEEAKRIYATA
;
A
#
# COMPACT_ATOMS: atom_id res chain seq x y z
N MET A 1 16.60 24.97 -11.74
CA MET A 1 16.27 24.24 -10.48
C MET A 1 14.79 24.38 -10.17
N LEU A 2 14.02 23.29 -10.25
CA LEU A 2 12.64 23.25 -9.76
C LEU A 2 12.69 23.34 -8.23
N ARG A 3 12.30 24.49 -7.66
CA ARG A 3 12.16 24.62 -6.20
C ARG A 3 10.85 23.95 -5.80
N LYS A 4 10.78 23.27 -4.65
CA LYS A 4 9.55 22.67 -4.07
C LYS A 4 8.28 23.54 -4.19
N GLN A 5 8.43 24.87 -4.22
CA GLN A 5 7.35 25.84 -4.35
C GLN A 5 6.76 25.96 -5.77
N THR A 6 7.47 25.53 -6.82
CA THR A 6 7.06 25.72 -8.23
C THR A 6 6.23 24.58 -8.79
N LEU A 7 6.31 23.36 -8.25
CA LEU A 7 5.53 22.23 -8.76
C LEU A 7 4.02 22.49 -8.63
N THR A 8 3.29 22.36 -9.73
CA THR A 8 1.84 22.35 -9.78
C THR A 8 1.28 21.11 -9.08
N VAL A 9 -0.03 21.11 -8.78
CA VAL A 9 -0.71 19.92 -8.24
C VAL A 9 -0.62 18.75 -9.22
N THR A 10 -0.69 19.01 -10.53
CA THR A 10 -0.59 17.99 -11.57
C THR A 10 0.79 17.35 -11.60
N GLU A 11 1.86 18.15 -11.59
CA GLU A 11 3.24 17.62 -11.55
C GLU A 11 3.52 16.82 -10.27
N LEU A 12 3.03 17.30 -9.12
CA LEU A 12 3.11 16.54 -7.87
C LEU A 12 2.35 15.21 -7.95
N LYS A 13 1.14 15.21 -8.54
CA LYS A 13 0.36 13.98 -8.73
C LYS A 13 1.13 12.98 -9.59
N SER A 14 1.67 13.41 -10.73
CA SER A 14 2.42 12.55 -11.63
C SER A 14 3.67 11.98 -10.97
N LEU A 15 4.39 12.80 -10.17
CA LEU A 15 5.56 12.34 -9.44
C LEU A 15 5.21 11.29 -8.36
N ILE A 16 4.14 11.51 -7.60
CA ILE A 16 3.65 10.56 -6.59
C ILE A 16 3.16 9.26 -7.26
N LEU A 17 2.49 9.36 -8.40
CA LEU A 17 2.04 8.19 -9.16
C LEU A 17 3.23 7.37 -9.69
N ALA A 18 4.27 8.02 -10.21
CA ALA A 18 5.50 7.37 -10.63
C ALA A 18 6.19 6.61 -9.49
N ARG A 19 6.15 7.17 -8.28
CA ARG A 19 6.62 6.46 -7.06
C ARG A 19 5.81 5.19 -6.79
N PHE A 20 4.49 5.26 -6.85
CA PHE A 20 3.63 4.08 -6.68
C PHE A 20 3.99 2.98 -7.69
N ASN A 21 4.26 3.35 -8.94
CA ASN A 21 4.66 2.38 -9.97
C ASN A 21 6.03 1.74 -9.66
N ALA A 22 7.00 2.52 -9.19
CA ALA A 22 8.30 1.98 -8.76
C ALA A 22 8.16 1.01 -7.57
N ASP A 23 7.32 1.36 -6.58
CA ASP A 23 7.03 0.51 -5.43
C ASP A 23 6.28 -0.77 -5.87
N LYS A 24 5.35 -0.67 -6.83
CA LYS A 24 4.61 -1.82 -7.42
C LYS A 24 5.55 -2.80 -8.11
N SER A 25 6.54 -2.32 -8.87
CA SER A 25 7.54 -3.20 -9.50
C SER A 25 8.32 -4.02 -8.46
N LYS A 26 8.61 -3.45 -7.27
CA LYS A 26 9.23 -4.18 -6.16
C LYS A 26 8.26 -5.18 -5.52
N GLN A 27 7.00 -4.78 -5.37
CA GLN A 27 5.93 -5.66 -4.86
C GLN A 27 5.73 -6.89 -5.74
N VAL A 28 5.80 -6.75 -7.07
CA VAL A 28 5.73 -7.89 -8.01
C VAL A 28 6.86 -8.90 -7.74
N LYS A 29 8.11 -8.43 -7.57
CA LYS A 29 9.25 -9.32 -7.23
C LYS A 29 9.00 -10.09 -5.92
N LEU A 30 8.43 -9.43 -4.92
CA LEU A 30 8.07 -10.06 -3.64
C LEU A 30 6.92 -11.06 -3.78
N GLN A 31 5.89 -10.72 -4.55
CA GLN A 31 4.73 -11.58 -4.79
C GLN A 31 5.14 -12.91 -5.45
N VAL A 32 6.04 -12.86 -6.44
CA VAL A 32 6.58 -14.06 -7.09
C VAL A 32 7.25 -14.99 -6.07
N ARG A 33 8.06 -14.44 -5.15
CA ARG A 33 8.72 -15.23 -4.10
C ARG A 33 7.73 -15.85 -3.12
N LEU A 34 6.68 -15.11 -2.75
CA LEU A 34 5.63 -15.64 -1.89
C LEU A 34 4.87 -16.78 -2.60
N GLN A 35 4.51 -16.61 -3.88
CA GLN A 35 3.88 -17.69 -4.66
C GLN A 35 4.74 -18.95 -4.67
N GLN A 36 6.04 -18.81 -4.94
CA GLN A 36 7.00 -19.92 -4.92
C GLN A 36 7.09 -20.59 -3.55
N GLU A 37 7.19 -19.81 -2.46
CA GLU A 37 7.25 -20.35 -1.09
C GLU A 37 5.99 -21.17 -0.74
N PHE A 38 4.83 -20.73 -1.21
CA PHE A 38 3.56 -21.43 -0.99
C PHE A 38 3.27 -22.53 -2.02
N GLY A 39 4.21 -22.82 -2.94
CA GLY A 39 4.02 -23.84 -3.98
C GLY A 39 2.98 -23.49 -5.04
N ASN A 40 2.62 -22.21 -5.17
CA ASN A 40 1.70 -21.72 -6.17
C ASN A 40 2.41 -21.44 -7.50
N GLU A 41 1.69 -21.60 -8.61
CA GLU A 41 2.19 -21.17 -9.92
C GLU A 41 2.37 -19.64 -9.95
N VAL A 42 3.42 -19.20 -10.65
CA VAL A 42 3.68 -17.77 -10.83
C VAL A 42 2.72 -17.26 -11.90
N GLU A 43 1.60 -16.70 -11.45
CA GLU A 43 0.60 -16.13 -12.34
C GLU A 43 0.92 -14.67 -12.67
N GLU A 44 0.89 -14.36 -13.97
CA GLU A 44 0.88 -12.96 -14.42
C GLU A 44 -0.43 -12.29 -14.01
N LYS A 45 -0.31 -11.06 -13.52
CA LYS A 45 -1.46 -10.30 -13.06
C LYS A 45 -2.33 -9.89 -14.25
N LYS A 46 -3.62 -10.21 -14.16
CA LYS A 46 -4.59 -9.90 -15.23
C LYS A 46 -4.71 -8.38 -15.45
N PRO A 47 -4.96 -7.92 -16.69
CA PRO A 47 -5.10 -6.49 -16.99
C PRO A 47 -6.15 -5.77 -16.14
N GLU A 48 -7.25 -6.46 -15.80
CA GLU A 48 -8.34 -5.92 -14.99
C GLU A 48 -7.89 -5.64 -13.55
N ASP A 49 -7.09 -6.54 -12.97
CA ASP A 49 -6.51 -6.36 -11.63
C ASP A 49 -5.50 -5.21 -11.62
N ILE A 50 -4.73 -5.06 -12.70
CA ILE A 50 -3.80 -3.93 -12.90
C ILE A 50 -4.59 -2.61 -12.97
N ALA A 51 -5.74 -2.58 -13.65
CA ALA A 51 -6.58 -1.39 -13.77
C ALA A 51 -7.13 -0.93 -12.41
N ILE A 52 -7.60 -1.86 -11.58
CA ILE A 52 -8.10 -1.58 -10.22
C ILE A 52 -6.98 -0.95 -9.36
N GLU A 53 -5.79 -1.53 -9.37
CA GLU A 53 -4.65 -0.98 -8.63
C GLU A 53 -4.23 0.41 -9.12
N ASN A 54 -4.18 0.60 -10.43
CA ASN A 54 -3.82 1.89 -11.03
C ASN A 54 -4.86 2.95 -10.68
N LYS A 55 -6.15 2.59 -10.61
CA LYS A 55 -7.21 3.49 -10.16
C LYS A 55 -7.00 3.93 -8.71
N PHE A 56 -6.70 2.98 -7.83
CA PHE A 56 -6.42 3.27 -6.42
C PHE A 56 -5.20 4.20 -6.26
N ALA A 57 -4.12 3.91 -6.99
CA ALA A 57 -2.91 4.73 -7.00
C ALA A 57 -3.20 6.16 -7.51
N ASP A 58 -4.01 6.31 -8.57
CA ASP A 58 -4.40 7.61 -9.13
C ASP A 58 -5.19 8.47 -8.12
N LEU A 59 -6.19 7.86 -7.48
CA LEU A 59 -7.03 8.51 -6.46
C LEU A 59 -6.21 8.97 -5.26
N THR A 60 -5.36 8.09 -4.75
CA THR A 60 -4.48 8.36 -3.60
C THR A 60 -3.48 9.47 -3.94
N SER A 61 -2.84 9.39 -5.11
CA SER A 61 -1.89 10.39 -5.59
C SER A 61 -2.55 11.76 -5.75
N GLY A 62 -3.79 11.80 -6.24
CA GLY A 62 -4.56 13.04 -6.37
C GLY A 62 -4.86 13.71 -5.02
N VAL A 63 -5.23 12.93 -3.99
CA VAL A 63 -5.45 13.48 -2.65
C VAL A 63 -4.16 13.98 -2.03
N LEU A 64 -3.10 13.16 -2.09
CA LEU A 64 -1.77 13.52 -1.57
C LEU A 64 -1.25 14.80 -2.21
N ALA A 65 -1.23 14.90 -3.54
CA ALA A 65 -0.74 16.08 -4.25
C ALA A 65 -1.47 17.36 -3.86
N ARG A 66 -2.82 17.32 -3.80
CA ARG A 66 -3.64 18.48 -3.41
C ARG A 66 -3.34 18.92 -1.97
N ARG A 67 -3.28 17.98 -1.02
CA ARG A 67 -3.07 18.31 0.39
C ARG A 67 -1.63 18.73 0.67
N LEU A 68 -0.65 18.05 0.08
CA LEU A 68 0.76 18.37 0.19
C LEU A 68 1.04 19.80 -0.33
N LYS A 69 0.46 20.17 -1.48
CA LYS A 69 0.57 21.53 -2.06
C LYS A 69 -0.10 22.60 -1.18
N ARG A 70 -1.28 22.31 -0.61
CA ARG A 70 -1.98 23.24 0.29
C ARG A 70 -1.28 23.42 1.64
N ASN A 71 -0.49 22.43 2.08
CA ASN A 71 0.30 22.44 3.32
C ASN A 71 -0.50 22.87 4.57
N ARG A 72 -1.78 22.52 4.65
CA ARG A 72 -2.60 22.75 5.85
C ARG A 72 -2.25 21.68 6.87
N ARG A 73 -1.22 21.94 7.69
CA ARG A 73 -0.70 21.00 8.71
C ARG A 73 -1.75 20.47 9.70
N ALA A 74 -2.90 21.15 9.82
CA ALA A 74 -4.05 20.72 10.62
C ALA A 74 -4.87 19.59 9.98
N THR A 75 -4.73 19.32 8.68
CA THR A 75 -5.42 18.23 7.97
C THR A 75 -4.42 17.10 7.73
N PRO A 76 -4.75 15.82 7.99
CA PRO A 76 -3.83 14.73 7.66
C PRO A 76 -3.69 14.57 6.14
N LEU A 77 -2.53 14.10 5.66
CA LEU A 77 -2.27 13.95 4.22
C LEU A 77 -3.22 12.94 3.56
N LEU A 78 -3.61 11.90 4.28
CA LEU A 78 -4.69 10.97 3.93
C LEU A 78 -5.57 10.75 5.15
N SER A 79 -6.76 10.19 5.02
CA SER A 79 -7.56 9.76 6.16
C SER A 79 -8.46 8.61 5.76
N SER A 80 -8.99 7.88 6.74
CA SER A 80 -10.04 6.88 6.52
C SER A 80 -11.14 7.41 5.61
N ARG A 81 -11.61 8.65 5.84
CA ARG A 81 -12.62 9.32 5.01
C ARG A 81 -12.23 9.46 3.52
N ASP A 82 -10.95 9.60 3.19
CA ASP A 82 -10.53 9.60 1.79
C ASP A 82 -10.72 8.22 1.16
N PHE A 83 -10.34 7.16 1.86
CA PHE A 83 -10.51 5.79 1.38
C PHE A 83 -11.99 5.41 1.24
N VAL A 84 -12.84 5.84 2.18
CA VAL A 84 -14.31 5.66 2.04
C VAL A 84 -14.82 6.32 0.76
N ARG A 85 -14.27 7.47 0.35
CA ARG A 85 -14.63 8.10 -0.92
C ARG A 85 -14.10 7.36 -2.14
N PHE A 86 -13.11 6.49 -1.99
CA PHE A 86 -12.58 5.66 -3.07
C PHE A 86 -13.44 4.41 -3.31
N VAL A 87 -14.26 3.99 -2.32
CA VAL A 87 -15.10 2.78 -2.39
C VAL A 87 -15.91 2.72 -3.69
N LEU A 88 -16.72 3.76 -3.99
CA LEU A 88 -17.57 3.78 -5.18
C LEU A 88 -16.78 3.70 -6.51
N PRO A 89 -15.74 4.53 -6.72
CA PRO A 89 -14.84 4.35 -7.87
C PRO A 89 -14.22 2.96 -7.97
N MET A 90 -13.80 2.36 -6.86
CA MET A 90 -13.15 1.05 -6.84
C MET A 90 -14.14 -0.07 -7.20
N ILE A 91 -15.35 -0.03 -6.65
CA ILE A 91 -16.43 -0.97 -6.99
C ILE A 91 -16.81 -0.87 -8.46
N SER A 92 -16.77 0.34 -9.02
CA SER A 92 -17.02 0.53 -10.46
C SER A 92 -15.96 -0.13 -11.34
N GLU A 93 -14.70 -0.17 -10.91
CA GLU A 93 -13.65 -0.92 -11.64
C GLU A 93 -13.77 -2.44 -11.41
N ILE A 94 -14.17 -2.88 -10.22
CA ILE A 94 -14.43 -4.30 -9.93
C ILE A 94 -15.61 -4.81 -10.77
N ALA A 95 -16.71 -4.06 -10.87
CA ALA A 95 -17.87 -4.45 -11.66
C ALA A 95 -17.53 -4.62 -13.16
N LYS A 96 -16.60 -3.81 -13.70
CA LYS A 96 -16.14 -3.97 -15.09
C LYS A 96 -15.41 -5.29 -15.31
N LYS A 97 -14.64 -5.75 -14.32
CA LYS A 97 -13.91 -7.03 -14.38
C LYS A 97 -14.88 -8.21 -14.46
N GLU A 98 -15.94 -8.18 -13.65
CA GLU A 98 -16.93 -9.27 -13.56
C GLU A 98 -17.89 -9.32 -14.78
N GLY A 99 -17.78 -8.39 -15.74
CA GLY A 99 -18.60 -8.36 -16.95
C GLY A 99 -20.09 -8.08 -16.72
N ASN A 100 -20.51 -7.93 -15.46
CA ASN A 100 -21.88 -7.77 -15.03
C ASN A 100 -22.07 -6.47 -14.25
N GLN A 101 -23.26 -5.87 -14.36
CA GLN A 101 -23.71 -4.92 -13.35
C GLN A 101 -23.97 -5.71 -12.08
N LEU A 102 -23.14 -5.49 -11.04
CA LEU A 102 -23.39 -6.04 -9.70
C LEU A 102 -24.84 -5.79 -9.31
N GLU A 103 -25.49 -6.80 -8.77
CA GLU A 103 -26.84 -6.65 -8.24
C GLU A 103 -26.85 -5.62 -7.10
N VAL A 104 -28.03 -5.06 -6.80
CA VAL A 104 -28.14 -3.97 -5.81
C VAL A 104 -27.70 -4.44 -4.43
N GLU A 105 -28.06 -5.67 -4.02
CA GLU A 105 -27.59 -6.28 -2.78
C GLU A 105 -26.08 -6.51 -2.78
N GLU A 106 -25.52 -7.13 -3.84
CA GLU A 106 -24.08 -7.39 -3.98
C GLU A 106 -23.25 -6.12 -3.87
N ARG A 107 -23.71 -5.06 -4.54
CA ARG A 107 -23.08 -3.75 -4.49
C ARG A 107 -23.10 -3.16 -3.09
N LYS A 108 -24.23 -3.22 -2.38
CA LYS A 108 -24.33 -2.72 -0.99
C LYS A 108 -23.43 -3.51 -0.05
N MET A 109 -23.36 -4.82 -0.22
CA MET A 109 -22.47 -5.69 0.54
C MET A 109 -21.01 -5.34 0.30
N LEU A 110 -20.58 -5.23 -0.96
CA LEU A 110 -19.22 -4.86 -1.31
C LEU A 110 -18.86 -3.46 -0.81
N GLU A 111 -19.80 -2.50 -0.88
CA GLU A 111 -19.63 -1.15 -0.33
C GLU A 111 -19.36 -1.19 1.19
N LYS A 112 -20.15 -1.98 1.94
CA LYS A 112 -19.98 -2.15 3.39
C LYS A 112 -18.63 -2.82 3.71
N LEU A 113 -18.27 -3.88 2.99
CA LEU A 113 -17.01 -4.61 3.20
C LEU A 113 -15.80 -3.72 2.98
N VAL A 114 -15.71 -3.10 1.80
CA VAL A 114 -14.57 -2.29 1.38
C VAL A 114 -14.41 -1.06 2.27
N LYS A 115 -15.53 -0.45 2.69
CA LYS A 115 -15.52 0.65 3.66
C LYS A 115 -14.88 0.22 4.98
N THR A 116 -15.34 -0.87 5.57
CA THR A 116 -14.85 -1.36 6.87
C THR A 116 -13.37 -1.75 6.79
N MET A 117 -12.96 -2.44 5.73
CA MET A 117 -11.55 -2.77 5.49
C MET A 117 -10.70 -1.50 5.41
N PHE A 118 -11.14 -0.48 4.65
CA PHE A 118 -10.39 0.77 4.53
C PHE A 118 -10.29 1.56 5.83
N GLU A 119 -11.34 1.58 6.64
CA GLU A 119 -11.31 2.22 7.96
C GLU A 119 -10.23 1.56 8.84
N ASN A 120 -10.20 0.22 8.88
CA ASN A 120 -9.25 -0.56 9.65
C ASN A 120 -7.80 -0.47 9.13
N LEU A 121 -7.60 -0.42 7.81
CA LEU A 121 -6.27 -0.42 7.18
C LEU A 121 -5.66 0.99 7.04
N SER A 122 -6.45 2.05 7.18
CA SER A 122 -5.99 3.43 6.94
C SER A 122 -4.81 3.88 7.83
N GLU A 123 -4.77 3.40 9.08
CA GLU A 123 -3.69 3.71 10.03
C GLU A 123 -2.37 3.02 9.69
N ILE A 124 -2.42 2.00 8.85
CA ILE A 124 -1.26 1.20 8.48
C ILE A 124 -0.42 1.94 7.44
N MET A 125 -1.02 2.78 6.59
CA MET A 125 -0.29 3.58 5.59
C MET A 125 0.74 4.55 6.20
N TYR A 126 0.58 4.91 7.48
CA TYR A 126 1.50 5.78 8.22
C TYR A 126 2.73 5.07 8.79
N THR A 127 2.81 3.75 8.65
CA THR A 127 3.95 2.94 9.15
C THR A 127 5.24 3.20 8.39
N MET A 128 5.12 3.60 7.12
CA MET A 128 6.22 3.91 6.21
C MET A 128 6.89 5.27 6.50
N ILE A 129 6.39 6.04 7.48
CA ILE A 129 6.96 7.31 7.92
C ILE A 129 7.72 7.09 9.23
N PRO A 130 8.98 7.57 9.36
CA PRO A 130 9.74 7.39 10.59
C PRO A 130 8.98 7.90 11.83
N PRO A 131 9.08 7.21 12.98
CA PRO A 131 8.40 7.65 14.19
C PRO A 131 8.78 9.09 14.53
N ARG A 132 7.81 9.86 15.04
CA ARG A 132 7.98 11.26 15.47
C ARG A 132 8.36 12.25 14.36
N LYS A 133 8.33 11.84 13.07
CA LYS A 133 8.47 12.75 11.94
C LYS A 133 7.12 13.26 11.46
N ASN A 134 7.07 14.51 11.03
CA ASN A 134 5.89 15.08 10.41
C ASN A 134 5.75 14.54 8.99
N ILE A 135 4.59 13.96 8.67
CA ILE A 135 4.37 13.34 7.37
C ILE A 135 4.48 14.32 6.20
N TYR A 136 4.03 15.57 6.35
CA TYR A 136 4.17 16.58 5.30
C TYR A 136 5.64 16.87 5.01
N GLU A 137 6.45 16.96 6.06
CA GLU A 137 7.88 17.23 5.93
C GLU A 137 8.61 16.06 5.28
N GLU A 138 8.28 14.81 5.64
CA GLU A 138 8.91 13.62 5.03
C GLU A 138 8.53 13.46 3.56
N TYR A 139 7.26 13.67 3.17
CA TYR A 139 6.86 13.66 1.76
C TYR A 139 7.58 14.75 0.97
N TRP A 140 7.70 15.95 1.54
CA TRP A 140 8.44 17.01 0.88
C TRP A 140 9.94 16.76 0.83
N ARG A 141 10.54 16.12 1.86
CA ARG A 141 11.94 15.71 1.83
C ARG A 141 12.16 14.76 0.65
N TRP A 142 11.29 13.75 0.51
CA TRP A 142 11.33 12.83 -0.62
C TRP A 142 11.21 13.56 -1.97
N VAL A 143 10.21 14.45 -2.14
CA VAL A 143 10.05 15.22 -3.39
C VAL A 143 11.32 16.02 -3.70
N THR A 144 11.88 16.72 -2.72
CA THR A 144 13.12 17.48 -2.91
C THR A 144 14.28 16.58 -3.32
N THR A 145 14.47 15.43 -2.65
CA THR A 145 15.53 14.47 -3.00
C THR A 145 15.40 13.97 -4.45
N VAL A 146 14.18 13.72 -4.92
CA VAL A 146 13.94 13.31 -6.32
C VAL A 146 14.29 14.45 -7.29
N LEU A 147 13.85 15.68 -7.00
CA LEU A 147 14.14 16.83 -7.86
C LEU A 147 15.63 17.15 -7.95
N ASP A 148 16.34 17.07 -6.82
CA ASP A 148 17.78 17.33 -6.76
C ASP A 148 18.54 16.27 -7.58
N LEU A 149 18.25 14.98 -7.36
CA LEU A 149 18.89 13.90 -8.11
C LEU A 149 18.57 13.95 -9.61
N ALA A 150 17.34 14.30 -9.98
CA ALA A 150 16.94 14.48 -11.37
C ALA A 150 17.73 15.61 -12.03
N ALA A 151 17.93 16.73 -11.31
CA ALA A 151 18.71 17.86 -11.79
C ALA A 151 20.20 17.51 -11.94
N GLU A 152 20.77 16.78 -10.98
CA GLU A 152 22.17 16.31 -11.03
C GLU A 152 22.43 15.39 -12.23
N ARG A 153 21.45 14.54 -12.58
CA ARG A 153 21.55 13.59 -13.70
C ARG A 153 21.04 14.14 -15.04
N GLY A 154 20.47 15.35 -15.06
CA GLY A 154 19.92 15.96 -16.28
C GLY A 154 18.72 15.22 -16.88
N VAL A 155 17.93 14.53 -16.06
CA VAL A 155 16.76 13.72 -16.49
C VAL A 155 15.47 14.24 -15.88
N LEU A 156 14.32 13.87 -16.44
CA LEU A 156 13.04 14.24 -15.85
C LEU A 156 12.80 13.46 -14.55
N PRO A 157 12.21 14.09 -13.50
CA PRO A 157 11.96 13.42 -12.22
C PRO A 157 11.12 12.13 -12.31
N ILE A 158 10.19 12.07 -13.27
CA ILE A 158 9.34 10.89 -13.48
C ILE A 158 10.13 9.75 -14.13
N GLU A 159 10.96 10.08 -15.13
CA GLU A 159 11.85 9.11 -15.80
C GLU A 159 12.91 8.57 -14.83
N LEU A 160 13.42 9.43 -13.93
CA LEU A 160 14.35 9.01 -12.89
C LEU A 160 13.77 7.87 -12.04
N LEU A 161 12.48 7.92 -11.71
CA LEU A 161 11.81 6.93 -10.86
C LEU A 161 11.59 5.58 -11.56
N THR A 162 11.79 5.46 -12.87
CA THR A 162 11.75 4.17 -13.57
C THR A 162 13.07 3.40 -13.46
N LEU A 163 14.13 4.05 -12.97
CA LEU A 163 15.47 3.47 -12.85
C LEU A 163 15.70 2.94 -11.43
N GLU A 164 15.90 1.62 -11.28
CA GLU A 164 16.06 0.97 -9.96
C GLU A 164 17.22 1.59 -9.16
N GLU A 165 18.38 1.78 -9.81
CA GLU A 165 19.56 2.39 -9.19
C GLU A 165 19.31 3.80 -8.66
N ALA A 166 18.48 4.59 -9.35
CA ALA A 166 18.10 5.92 -8.90
C ALA A 166 17.15 5.86 -7.69
N THR A 167 16.21 4.91 -7.67
CA THR A 167 15.35 4.70 -6.49
C THR A 167 16.14 4.23 -5.26
N ASP A 168 17.23 3.49 -5.47
CA ASP A 168 18.13 3.10 -4.38
C ASP A 168 18.91 4.30 -3.86
N GLU A 169 19.40 5.15 -4.75
CA GLU A 169 20.09 6.37 -4.36
C GLU A 169 19.18 7.32 -3.58
N ILE A 170 17.94 7.49 -4.03
CA ILE A 170 16.93 8.24 -3.27
C ILE A 170 16.76 7.63 -1.87
N THR A 171 16.72 6.30 -1.76
CA THR A 171 16.62 5.59 -0.48
C THR A 171 17.84 5.87 0.41
N ARG A 172 19.07 5.80 -0.15
CA ARG A 172 20.32 6.12 0.57
C ARG A 172 20.36 7.57 1.08
N ARG A 173 19.91 8.53 0.26
CA ARG A 173 19.83 9.95 0.64
C ARG A 173 18.77 10.20 1.71
N MET A 174 17.69 9.42 1.71
CA MET A 174 16.57 9.58 2.63
C MET A 174 16.79 8.89 3.98
N PHE A 175 17.52 7.78 4.02
CA PHE A 175 17.64 6.92 5.19
C PHE A 175 19.02 6.28 5.30
N THR A 176 19.53 6.19 6.53
CA THR A 176 20.64 5.27 6.83
C THR A 176 20.16 3.82 6.72
N LYS A 177 21.09 2.88 6.49
CA LYS A 177 20.78 1.44 6.45
C LYS A 177 19.99 0.97 7.69
N ARG A 178 20.37 1.45 8.88
CA ARG A 178 19.68 1.13 10.14
C ARG A 178 18.25 1.68 10.15
N GLN A 179 18.03 2.91 9.67
CA GLN A 179 16.69 3.51 9.59
C GLN A 179 15.81 2.77 8.58
N PHE A 180 16.34 2.43 7.41
CA PHE A 180 15.63 1.68 6.39
C PHE A 180 15.18 0.31 6.92
N ILE A 181 16.10 -0.47 7.50
CA ILE A 181 15.77 -1.78 8.09
C ILE A 181 14.72 -1.65 9.21
N ALA A 182 14.84 -0.64 10.07
CA ALA A 182 13.88 -0.42 11.15
C ALA A 182 12.48 -0.07 10.62
N LEU A 183 12.39 0.72 9.53
CA LEU A 183 11.13 1.02 8.85
C LEU A 183 10.53 -0.26 8.24
N CYS A 184 11.29 -1.03 7.47
CA CYS A 184 10.85 -2.28 6.87
C CYS A 184 10.30 -3.26 7.93
N LYS A 185 11.03 -3.45 9.04
CA LYS A 185 10.58 -4.32 10.14
C LYS A 185 9.32 -3.83 10.82
N ARG A 186 9.22 -2.52 11.09
CA ARG A 186 8.01 -1.93 11.70
C ARG A 186 6.79 -2.10 10.79
N THR A 187 6.97 -1.86 9.49
CA THR A 187 5.94 -2.07 8.48
C THR A 187 5.54 -3.54 8.46
N LEU A 188 6.49 -4.46 8.32
CA LEU A 188 6.24 -5.89 8.31
C LEU A 188 5.44 -6.35 9.53
N ASN A 189 5.87 -5.98 10.73
CA ASN A 189 5.20 -6.41 11.97
C ASN A 189 3.78 -5.86 12.10
N LYS A 190 3.47 -4.69 11.51
CA LYS A 190 2.12 -4.13 11.56
C LYS A 190 1.21 -4.66 10.43
N PHE A 191 1.77 -5.04 9.29
CA PHE A 191 1.01 -5.60 8.16
C PHE A 191 0.78 -7.11 8.29
N MET A 192 1.75 -7.84 8.85
CA MET A 192 1.73 -9.29 8.96
C MET A 192 1.43 -9.71 10.39
N ASP A 193 0.33 -9.24 10.95
CA ASP A 193 -0.15 -9.68 12.25
C ASP A 193 -1.50 -10.39 12.04
N ALA A 194 -1.56 -11.67 12.41
CA ALA A 194 -2.73 -12.50 12.14
C ALA A 194 -3.98 -11.98 12.86
N ASP A 195 -3.83 -11.40 14.05
CA ASP A 195 -4.95 -10.85 14.81
C ASP A 195 -5.41 -9.52 14.21
N VAL A 196 -4.48 -8.70 13.70
CA VAL A 196 -4.81 -7.50 12.92
C VAL A 196 -5.53 -7.87 11.63
N LEU A 197 -5.07 -8.90 10.90
CA LEU A 197 -5.71 -9.37 9.66
C LEU A 197 -7.09 -9.95 9.94
N LYS A 198 -7.24 -10.76 11.00
CA LYS A 198 -8.54 -11.26 11.47
C LYS A 198 -9.50 -10.11 11.70
N LYS A 199 -9.09 -9.10 12.49
CA LYS A 199 -9.93 -7.94 12.81
C LYS A 199 -10.24 -7.08 11.57
N SER A 200 -9.28 -6.93 10.67
CA SER A 200 -9.39 -5.95 9.56
C SER A 200 -10.07 -6.50 8.32
N ILE A 201 -10.04 -7.83 8.12
CA ILE A 201 -10.53 -8.50 6.90
C ILE A 201 -11.59 -9.54 7.25
N ILE A 202 -11.29 -10.48 8.16
CA ILE A 202 -12.15 -11.64 8.43
C ILE A 202 -13.42 -11.24 9.20
N GLN A 203 -13.28 -10.46 10.27
CA GLN A 203 -14.42 -10.02 11.09
C GLN A 203 -15.45 -9.20 10.29
N PRO A 204 -15.04 -8.27 9.40
CA PRO A 204 -15.98 -7.61 8.49
C PRO A 204 -16.76 -8.56 7.58
N ILE A 205 -16.16 -9.67 7.12
CA ILE A 205 -16.84 -10.69 6.32
C ILE A 205 -17.84 -11.44 7.19
N LEU A 206 -17.44 -11.84 8.40
CA LEU A 206 -18.32 -12.50 9.37
C LEU A 206 -19.55 -11.65 9.72
N ASP A 207 -19.33 -10.39 10.06
CA ASP A 207 -20.40 -9.44 10.40
C ASP A 207 -21.32 -9.12 9.20
N MET A 208 -20.92 -9.50 7.99
CA MET A 208 -21.77 -9.43 6.81
C MET A 208 -22.57 -10.71 6.59
N VAL A 209 -21.92 -11.88 6.68
CA VAL A 209 -22.57 -13.18 6.46
C VAL A 209 -23.64 -13.45 7.50
N ALA A 210 -23.37 -13.15 8.76
CA ALA A 210 -24.30 -13.48 9.84
C ALA A 210 -25.56 -12.57 9.90
N GLU A 211 -25.65 -11.50 9.09
CA GLU A 211 -26.79 -10.56 8.98
C GLU A 211 -27.48 -10.06 10.29
N GLY A 212 -26.85 -10.24 11.46
CA GLY A 212 -27.43 -9.91 12.77
C GLY A 212 -27.93 -11.10 13.58
N ASP A 213 -27.82 -12.33 13.08
CA ASP A 213 -27.96 -13.57 13.84
C ASP A 213 -26.73 -13.78 14.73
N GLU A 214 -26.91 -13.61 16.03
CA GLU A 214 -25.82 -13.77 17.00
C GLU A 214 -25.39 -15.23 17.21
N GLU A 215 -26.26 -16.20 16.95
CA GLU A 215 -25.96 -17.62 17.12
C GLU A 215 -25.12 -18.10 15.94
N GLU A 216 -25.58 -17.83 14.71
CA GLU A 216 -24.83 -18.11 13.48
C GLU A 216 -23.46 -17.40 13.49
N ARG A 217 -23.42 -16.13 13.91
CA ARG A 217 -22.16 -15.40 14.05
C ARG A 217 -21.18 -16.11 14.99
N ARG A 218 -21.65 -16.62 16.13
CA ARG A 218 -20.80 -17.30 17.12
C ARG A 218 -20.32 -18.65 16.62
N GLU A 219 -21.13 -19.37 15.85
CA GLU A 219 -20.73 -20.64 15.24
C GLU A 219 -19.65 -20.42 14.18
N LEU A 220 -19.87 -19.49 13.25
CA LEU A 220 -18.88 -19.13 12.22
C LEU A 220 -17.58 -18.60 12.84
N GLU A 221 -17.67 -17.81 13.91
CA GLU A 221 -16.47 -17.32 14.61
C GLU A 221 -15.66 -18.47 15.25
N LYS A 222 -16.33 -19.49 15.79
CA LYS A 222 -15.66 -20.69 16.32
C LYS A 222 -15.01 -21.51 15.20
N GLU A 223 -15.71 -21.72 14.10
CA GLU A 223 -15.19 -22.44 12.93
C GLU A 223 -13.92 -21.76 12.40
N ILE A 224 -13.96 -20.43 12.24
CA ILE A 224 -12.80 -19.64 11.81
C ILE A 224 -11.64 -19.76 12.79
N GLU A 225 -11.91 -19.73 14.10
CA GLU A 225 -10.85 -19.84 15.10
C GLU A 225 -10.19 -21.23 15.11
N VAL A 226 -10.95 -22.28 14.85
CA VAL A 226 -10.47 -23.66 14.86
C VAL A 226 -9.80 -24.04 13.53
N GLU A 227 -10.38 -23.65 12.39
CA GLU A 227 -9.97 -24.15 11.07
C GLU A 227 -9.07 -23.15 10.32
N ILE A 228 -9.42 -21.86 10.35
CA ILE A 228 -8.77 -20.84 9.52
C ILE A 228 -7.60 -20.18 10.24
N MET A 229 -7.75 -19.81 11.51
CA MET A 229 -6.74 -19.05 12.24
C MET A 229 -5.40 -19.78 12.41
N PRO A 230 -5.33 -21.11 12.63
CA PRO A 230 -4.05 -21.81 12.66
C PRO A 230 -3.29 -21.71 11.34
N GLN A 231 -3.99 -21.90 10.20
CA GLN A 231 -3.41 -21.78 8.87
C GLN A 231 -2.99 -20.34 8.57
N LEU A 232 -3.81 -19.36 8.94
CA LEU A 232 -3.49 -17.95 8.79
C LEU A 232 -2.22 -17.58 9.57
N ARG A 233 -2.11 -18.02 10.83
CA ARG A 233 -0.92 -17.78 11.67
C ARG A 233 0.33 -18.40 11.05
N GLU A 234 0.24 -19.65 10.60
CA GLU A 234 1.35 -20.32 9.91
C GLU A 234 1.77 -19.57 8.63
N ASN A 235 0.81 -19.22 7.79
CA ASN A 235 1.06 -18.49 6.53
C ASN A 235 1.62 -17.09 6.77
N VAL A 236 1.18 -16.42 7.83
CA VAL A 236 1.72 -15.12 8.25
C VAL A 236 3.20 -15.26 8.65
N GLU A 237 3.56 -16.26 9.43
CA GLU A 237 4.96 -16.48 9.84
C GLU A 237 5.86 -16.88 8.66
N LYS A 238 5.39 -17.77 7.77
CA LYS A 238 6.10 -18.09 6.52
C LYS A 238 6.32 -16.85 5.66
N SER A 239 5.27 -16.07 5.45
CA SER A 239 5.34 -14.81 4.70
C SER A 239 6.32 -13.82 5.34
N LYS A 240 6.34 -13.69 6.68
CA LYS A 240 7.33 -12.85 7.36
C LYS A 240 8.76 -13.28 7.09
N ALA A 241 9.04 -14.58 7.06
CA ALA A 241 10.38 -15.09 6.77
C ALA A 241 10.84 -14.72 5.35
N VAL A 242 9.97 -14.90 4.35
CA VAL A 242 10.23 -14.50 2.96
C VAL A 242 10.44 -13.00 2.85
N ILE A 243 9.54 -12.19 3.42
CA ILE A 243 9.61 -10.73 3.35
C ILE A 243 10.86 -10.20 4.06
N ASN A 244 11.23 -10.76 5.22
CA ASN A 244 12.46 -10.38 5.92
C ASN A 244 13.71 -10.69 5.09
N THR A 245 13.74 -11.84 4.43
CA THR A 245 14.84 -12.23 3.54
C THR A 245 14.96 -11.26 2.37
N PHE A 246 13.83 -10.97 1.72
CA PHE A 246 13.74 -9.99 0.63
C PHE A 246 14.23 -8.60 1.06
N PHE A 247 13.75 -8.08 2.20
CA PHE A 247 14.23 -6.79 2.71
C PHE A 247 15.72 -6.81 3.09
N GLY A 248 16.24 -7.95 3.55
CA GLY A 248 17.66 -8.15 3.82
C GLY A 248 18.51 -8.05 2.56
N GLU A 249 18.06 -8.65 1.45
CA GLU A 249 18.70 -8.55 0.14
C GLU A 249 18.60 -7.13 -0.44
N GLU A 250 17.44 -6.50 -0.37
CA GLU A 250 17.26 -5.09 -0.78
C GLU A 250 18.20 -4.17 0.01
N ALA A 251 18.30 -4.34 1.33
CA ALA A 251 19.20 -3.55 2.16
C ALA A 251 20.70 -3.85 1.88
N LYS A 252 21.04 -5.03 1.37
CA LYS A 252 22.40 -5.30 0.88
C LYS A 252 22.63 -4.57 -0.44
N ARG A 253 21.72 -4.74 -1.41
CA ARG A 253 21.77 -4.15 -2.75
C ARG A 253 21.85 -2.62 -2.69
N ILE A 254 20.93 -1.98 -1.97
CA ILE A 254 20.84 -0.52 -1.84
C ILE A 254 22.09 0.07 -1.18
N TYR A 255 22.76 -0.64 -0.27
CA TYR A 255 23.90 -0.09 0.48
C TYR A 255 25.24 -0.75 0.15
N ALA A 256 25.32 -1.51 -0.96
CA ALA A 256 26.56 -2.13 -1.43
C ALA A 256 27.48 -1.14 -2.17
N THR A 257 26.89 -0.12 -2.81
CA THR A 257 27.58 0.91 -3.61
C THR A 257 27.85 2.21 -2.84
N ALA A 258 27.99 2.13 -1.51
CA ALA A 258 28.33 3.27 -0.67
C ALA A 258 29.85 3.50 -0.62
#